data_AF-A0AAU7NSQ9-F1
#
_entry.id   AF-A0AAU7NSQ9-F1
#
_cell.length_a   1.000
_cell.length_b   1.000
_cell.length_c   1.000
_cell.angle_alpha   90.00
_cell.angle_beta   90.00
_cell.angle_gamma   90.00
#
_symmetry.space_group_name_H-M   'P 1'
#
loop_
_entity.id
_entity.type
_entity.pdbx_description
1 polymer ?
#
loop_
_entity_poly.entity_id
_entity_poly.type
_entity_poly.pdbx_seq_one_letter_code
_entity_poly.pdbx_strand_id
1 'polypeptide(L)'
;MTLPRHAYHGLIFLLALLLMGCAPNIVYRSDYASCTVTEGNACETHAIQIHHAGSDREFQLGFVEIDDQGLLRDRKQLYALLDRLYATASKDNLLINVFVHGWHHNAAPGDSNIEGFKDNLAKLGQIESLLSQNKKRQARKVIGIYVGWRGESIDFPGLRHLTFWDRKNTAEDVGYLGISELLLKLEQITHIKNSQQDSLKSRLIIIGHSFGGAVVYNAAAQILASRFVNSKKGKSYVGSVEGFGDLVVLLNPAFEALQFAPLYDLAQSRCSYPFSKQPRLAVLTSETDYASKYAFWVGRVFSSLFESHKTIVREECDGKRKLILDEGEADRNTIGHFPPLITHRLTKATNGDKTANTEPDKLSALWRRQWQGATIRYGAIELTDLEKTAAYSPYLNIEVSEEIMDGHNDIFTDDLMEFIRMLIVLSAMTE
;
A
#
# COMPACT_ATOMS: atom_id res chain seq x y z
N MET A 1 31.05 46.00 -12.17
CA MET A 1 31.49 45.07 -11.10
C MET A 1 31.72 43.71 -11.73
N THR A 2 32.97 43.34 -11.97
CA THR A 2 33.38 42.05 -12.55
C THR A 2 33.64 41.08 -11.41
N LEU A 3 32.82 40.01 -11.30
CA LEU A 3 33.06 38.93 -10.35
C LEU A 3 34.45 38.28 -10.61
N PRO A 4 35.23 37.97 -9.57
CA PRO A 4 36.58 37.41 -9.73
C PRO A 4 36.55 36.05 -10.43
N ARG A 5 37.51 35.79 -11.33
CA ARG A 5 37.63 34.54 -12.12
C ARG A 5 37.56 33.25 -11.29
N HIS A 6 38.01 33.29 -10.03
CA HIS A 6 37.94 32.14 -9.12
C HIS A 6 36.51 31.82 -8.65
N ALA A 7 35.61 32.81 -8.56
CA ALA A 7 34.20 32.58 -8.25
C ALA A 7 33.48 31.87 -9.41
N TYR A 8 33.87 32.14 -10.67
CA TYR A 8 33.35 31.43 -11.84
C TYR A 8 33.77 29.95 -11.86
N HIS A 9 35.01 29.64 -11.49
CA HIS A 9 35.48 28.24 -11.47
C HIS A 9 34.85 27.47 -10.30
N GLY A 10 34.67 28.11 -9.15
CA GLY A 10 33.92 27.53 -8.03
C GLY A 10 32.44 27.29 -8.37
N LEU A 11 31.79 28.23 -9.06
CA LEU A 11 30.40 28.08 -9.49
C LEU A 11 30.23 26.99 -10.56
N ILE A 12 31.14 26.89 -11.53
CA ILE A 12 31.13 25.83 -12.56
C ILE A 12 31.40 24.46 -11.91
N PHE A 13 32.31 24.37 -10.94
CA PHE A 13 32.56 23.13 -10.22
C PHE A 13 31.37 22.72 -9.34
N LEU A 14 30.71 23.68 -8.69
CA LEU A 14 29.47 23.44 -7.94
C LEU A 14 28.32 23.02 -8.86
N LEU A 15 28.14 23.65 -10.03
CA LEU A 15 27.16 23.25 -11.04
C LEU A 15 27.46 21.86 -11.61
N ALA A 16 28.73 21.54 -11.87
CA ALA A 16 29.15 20.23 -12.36
C ALA A 16 28.92 19.12 -11.31
N LEU A 17 29.15 19.41 -10.02
CA LEU A 17 28.83 18.50 -8.91
C LEU A 17 27.30 18.33 -8.75
N LEU A 18 26.51 19.39 -8.93
CA LEU A 18 25.04 19.31 -8.92
C LEU A 18 24.48 18.49 -10.11
N LEU A 19 25.15 18.50 -11.27
CA LEU A 19 24.77 17.71 -12.44
C LEU A 19 25.11 16.22 -12.32
N MET A 20 26.07 15.84 -11.47
CA MET A 20 26.45 14.44 -11.23
C MET A 20 25.60 13.73 -10.17
N GLY A 21 24.79 14.45 -9.39
CA GLY A 21 23.94 13.91 -8.33
C GLY A 21 22.46 13.70 -8.71
N CYS A 22 22.08 13.85 -9.98
CA CYS A 22 20.69 13.65 -10.40
C CYS A 22 20.43 12.18 -10.74
N ALA A 23 19.43 11.56 -10.08
CA ALA A 23 18.94 10.25 -10.49
C ALA A 23 18.48 10.29 -11.97
N PRO A 24 18.80 9.27 -12.77
CA PRO A 24 18.56 9.31 -14.21
C PRO A 24 17.06 9.40 -14.52
N ASN A 25 16.69 10.30 -15.43
CA ASN A 25 15.31 10.44 -15.89
C ASN A 25 15.04 9.52 -17.08
N ILE A 26 15.05 8.20 -16.87
CA ILE A 26 14.90 7.18 -17.93
C ILE A 26 13.77 6.19 -17.61
N VAL A 27 13.34 5.43 -18.61
CA VAL A 27 12.49 4.24 -18.42
C VAL A 27 13.41 3.04 -18.24
N TYR A 28 13.35 2.38 -17.08
CA TYR A 28 14.22 1.25 -16.75
C TYR A 28 13.77 -0.05 -17.43
N ARG A 29 12.46 -0.23 -17.61
CA ARG A 29 11.85 -1.44 -18.15
C ARG A 29 11.27 -1.16 -19.54
N SER A 30 12.18 -0.89 -20.47
CA SER A 30 11.89 -0.37 -21.81
C SER A 30 11.52 -1.44 -22.86
N ASP A 31 11.75 -2.73 -22.57
CA ASP A 31 11.28 -3.82 -23.43
C ASP A 31 9.89 -4.28 -22.97
N TYR A 32 8.88 -4.14 -23.83
CA TYR A 32 7.49 -4.45 -23.49
C TYR A 32 7.08 -5.88 -23.87
N ALA A 33 7.99 -6.68 -24.42
CA ALA A 33 7.77 -8.10 -24.59
C ALA A 33 7.78 -8.83 -23.24
N SER A 34 7.11 -9.98 -23.17
CA SER A 34 7.21 -10.86 -22.01
C SER A 34 8.51 -11.68 -22.07
N CYS A 35 9.21 -11.78 -20.94
CA CYS A 35 10.41 -12.62 -20.81
C CYS A 35 10.31 -13.56 -19.61
N THR A 36 10.70 -14.81 -19.81
CA THR A 36 10.80 -15.81 -18.74
C THR A 36 12.20 -15.79 -18.17
N VAL A 37 12.30 -15.56 -16.86
CA VAL A 37 13.59 -15.50 -16.16
C VAL A 37 14.20 -16.90 -16.07
N THR A 38 15.47 -17.01 -16.45
CA THR A 38 16.27 -18.24 -16.34
C THR A 38 17.63 -17.92 -15.72
N GLU A 39 18.41 -18.95 -15.36
CA GLU A 39 19.75 -18.76 -14.77
C GLU A 39 20.70 -17.91 -15.65
N GLY A 40 20.49 -17.88 -16.96
CA GLY A 40 21.30 -17.10 -17.91
C GLY A 40 20.65 -15.80 -18.41
N ASN A 41 19.41 -15.50 -18.00
CA ASN A 41 18.70 -14.29 -18.43
C ASN A 41 17.76 -13.77 -17.34
N ALA A 42 18.16 -12.67 -16.70
CA ALA A 42 17.40 -12.01 -15.63
C ALA A 42 16.26 -11.12 -16.15
N CYS A 43 16.07 -10.98 -17.47
CA CYS A 43 15.02 -10.16 -18.09
C CYS A 43 15.02 -8.69 -17.61
N GLU A 44 16.19 -8.13 -17.28
CA GLU A 44 16.32 -6.87 -16.54
C GLU A 44 15.64 -5.66 -17.21
N THR A 45 15.64 -5.59 -18.52
CA THR A 45 15.01 -4.48 -19.26
C THR A 45 13.53 -4.72 -19.56
N HIS A 46 12.99 -5.91 -19.27
CA HIS A 46 11.63 -6.27 -19.65
C HIS A 46 10.60 -5.78 -18.62
N ALA A 47 9.54 -5.13 -19.10
CA ALA A 47 8.41 -4.67 -18.32
C ALA A 47 7.50 -5.82 -17.86
N ILE A 48 7.56 -6.98 -18.49
CA ILE A 48 6.78 -8.15 -18.14
C ILE A 48 7.72 -9.35 -17.98
N GLN A 49 7.82 -9.85 -16.76
CA GLN A 49 8.71 -10.94 -16.40
C GLN A 49 7.91 -12.12 -15.85
N ILE A 50 8.30 -13.35 -16.18
CA ILE A 50 7.73 -14.57 -15.62
C ILE A 50 8.82 -15.23 -14.78
N HIS A 51 8.58 -15.33 -13.48
CA HIS A 51 9.50 -15.90 -12.50
C HIS A 51 9.05 -17.29 -12.09
N HIS A 52 10.01 -18.19 -11.84
CA HIS A 52 9.78 -19.57 -11.41
C HIS A 52 8.73 -20.33 -12.24
N ALA A 53 8.76 -20.15 -13.56
CA ALA A 53 7.78 -20.74 -14.48
C ALA A 53 7.63 -22.27 -14.28
N GLY A 54 6.39 -22.74 -14.22
CA GLY A 54 6.03 -24.14 -14.03
C GLY A 54 6.14 -24.68 -12.61
N SER A 55 6.51 -23.86 -11.62
CA SER A 55 6.59 -24.25 -10.21
C SER A 55 5.41 -23.74 -9.37
N ASP A 56 5.32 -24.19 -8.13
CA ASP A 56 4.38 -23.68 -7.12
C ASP A 56 4.71 -22.25 -6.64
N ARG A 57 5.85 -21.68 -7.07
CA ARG A 57 6.30 -20.31 -6.81
C ARG A 57 6.12 -19.40 -8.02
N GLU A 58 5.47 -19.87 -9.09
CA GLU A 58 5.32 -19.09 -10.32
C GLU A 58 4.55 -17.77 -10.06
N PHE A 59 5.13 -16.67 -10.53
CA PHE A 59 4.44 -15.38 -10.60
C PHE A 59 4.86 -14.60 -11.84
N GLN A 60 3.95 -13.74 -12.33
CA GLN A 60 4.26 -12.74 -13.35
C GLN A 60 4.52 -11.41 -12.66
N LEU A 61 5.58 -10.70 -13.02
CA LEU A 61 5.89 -9.34 -12.54
C LEU A 61 5.80 -8.35 -13.70
N GLY A 62 4.87 -7.41 -13.59
CA GLY A 62 4.71 -6.27 -14.47
C GLY A 62 5.32 -5.00 -13.87
N PHE A 63 5.81 -4.10 -14.71
CA PHE A 63 6.26 -2.78 -14.31
C PHE A 63 5.43 -1.69 -14.99
N VAL A 64 5.07 -0.66 -14.23
CA VAL A 64 4.49 0.57 -14.75
C VAL A 64 5.30 1.73 -14.21
N GLU A 65 5.93 2.49 -15.09
CA GLU A 65 6.78 3.60 -14.71
C GLU A 65 6.08 4.94 -14.97
N ILE A 66 6.16 5.81 -13.97
CA ILE A 66 5.46 7.08 -13.87
C ILE A 66 6.49 8.18 -13.70
N ASP A 67 6.23 9.33 -14.29
CA ASP A 67 7.11 10.47 -14.21
C ASP A 67 6.88 11.29 -12.93
N ASP A 68 7.71 12.32 -12.78
CA ASP A 68 7.68 13.24 -11.65
C ASP A 68 6.42 14.11 -11.63
N GLN A 69 5.56 14.04 -12.63
CA GLN A 69 4.30 14.76 -12.70
C GLN A 69 3.11 13.79 -12.62
N GLY A 70 3.37 12.52 -12.31
CA GLY A 70 2.34 11.50 -12.17
C GLY A 70 1.69 11.00 -13.45
N LEU A 71 2.34 11.29 -14.58
CA LEU A 71 1.94 10.78 -15.88
C LEU A 71 2.69 9.48 -16.17
N LEU A 72 2.06 8.59 -16.93
CA LEU A 72 2.70 7.39 -17.44
C LEU A 72 3.90 7.80 -18.31
N ARG A 73 5.10 7.26 -18.02
CA ARG A 73 6.31 7.57 -18.82
C ARG A 73 6.17 7.11 -20.26
N ASP A 74 5.58 5.94 -20.46
CA ASP A 74 5.15 5.45 -21.77
C ASP A 74 3.82 4.70 -21.65
N ARG A 75 2.78 5.18 -22.36
CA ARG A 75 1.48 4.50 -22.42
C ARG A 75 1.58 3.09 -23.02
N LYS A 76 2.55 2.82 -23.89
CA LYS A 76 2.76 1.49 -24.49
C LYS A 76 3.16 0.46 -23.45
N GLN A 77 3.92 0.84 -22.41
CA GLN A 77 4.26 -0.04 -21.30
C GLN A 77 2.98 -0.50 -20.57
N LEU A 78 2.10 0.46 -20.24
CA LEU A 78 0.81 0.17 -19.62
C LEU A 78 -0.05 -0.72 -20.51
N TYR A 79 -0.16 -0.42 -21.80
CA TYR A 79 -0.99 -1.21 -22.72
C TYR A 79 -0.47 -2.64 -22.90
N ALA A 80 0.84 -2.83 -23.05
CA ALA A 80 1.42 -4.17 -23.13
C ALA A 80 1.11 -5.01 -21.87
N LEU A 81 1.20 -4.38 -20.68
CA LEU A 81 0.82 -5.03 -19.43
C LEU A 81 -0.67 -5.38 -19.40
N LEU A 82 -1.54 -4.41 -19.70
CA LEU A 82 -2.99 -4.62 -19.66
C LEU A 82 -3.44 -5.67 -20.66
N ASP A 83 -2.96 -5.64 -21.91
CA ASP A 83 -3.30 -6.61 -22.94
C ASP A 83 -2.94 -8.04 -22.50
N ARG A 84 -1.77 -8.21 -21.87
CA ARG A 84 -1.36 -9.48 -21.28
C ARG A 84 -2.32 -9.90 -20.16
N LEU A 85 -2.68 -8.98 -19.26
CA LEU A 85 -3.57 -9.29 -18.14
C LEU A 85 -5.01 -9.59 -18.58
N TYR A 86 -5.56 -8.88 -19.56
CA TYR A 86 -6.85 -9.20 -20.17
C TYR A 86 -6.83 -10.60 -20.79
N ALA A 87 -5.77 -10.95 -21.52
CA ALA A 87 -5.61 -12.28 -22.11
C ALA A 87 -5.55 -13.37 -21.03
N THR A 88 -4.79 -13.17 -19.95
CA THR A 88 -4.69 -14.14 -18.85
C THR A 88 -6.01 -14.24 -18.08
N ALA A 89 -6.64 -13.11 -17.74
CA ALA A 89 -7.91 -13.06 -17.01
C ALA A 89 -9.07 -13.70 -17.77
N SER A 90 -8.98 -13.81 -19.10
CA SER A 90 -10.00 -14.53 -19.89
C SER A 90 -10.00 -16.04 -19.65
N LYS A 91 -8.91 -16.59 -19.11
CA LYS A 91 -8.71 -18.04 -18.89
C LYS A 91 -8.64 -18.35 -17.40
N ASP A 92 -7.80 -17.61 -16.67
CA ASP A 92 -7.44 -17.88 -15.29
C ASP A 92 -8.02 -16.82 -14.34
N ASN A 93 -8.28 -17.21 -13.10
CA ASN A 93 -8.53 -16.25 -12.03
C ASN A 93 -7.19 -15.68 -11.54
N LEU A 94 -7.14 -14.40 -11.24
CA LEU A 94 -5.90 -13.69 -10.92
C LEU A 94 -5.85 -13.30 -9.43
N LEU A 95 -4.66 -13.31 -8.84
CA LEU A 95 -4.36 -12.62 -7.59
C LEU A 95 -3.37 -11.50 -7.94
N ILE A 96 -3.92 -10.31 -8.22
CA ILE A 96 -3.16 -9.13 -8.62
C ILE A 96 -2.71 -8.42 -7.34
N ASN A 97 -1.41 -8.23 -7.19
CA ASN A 97 -0.78 -7.47 -6.12
C ASN A 97 -0.06 -6.28 -6.76
N VAL A 98 -0.46 -5.08 -6.40
CA VAL A 98 0.21 -3.85 -6.83
C VAL A 98 1.08 -3.36 -5.70
N PHE A 99 2.32 -2.98 -5.99
CA PHE A 99 3.23 -2.35 -5.04
C PHE A 99 3.68 -0.98 -5.57
N VAL A 100 3.37 0.08 -4.83
CA VAL A 100 3.78 1.46 -5.14
C VAL A 100 4.85 1.87 -4.12
N HIS A 101 6.05 2.13 -4.61
CA HIS A 101 7.22 2.35 -3.74
C HIS A 101 7.31 3.80 -3.19
N GLY A 102 8.11 3.96 -2.14
CA GLY A 102 8.48 5.25 -1.55
C GLY A 102 9.61 6.00 -2.26
N TRP A 103 9.94 7.19 -1.79
CA TRP A 103 10.86 8.13 -2.44
C TRP A 103 12.29 7.64 -2.74
N HIS A 104 12.86 6.71 -1.96
CA HIS A 104 14.22 6.22 -2.18
C HIS A 104 14.35 5.06 -3.17
N HIS A 105 13.27 4.74 -3.88
CA HIS A 105 13.20 3.59 -4.78
C HIS A 105 12.86 4.01 -6.20
N ASN A 106 13.09 3.09 -7.14
CA ASN A 106 12.75 3.26 -8.55
C ASN A 106 12.61 1.88 -9.22
N ALA A 107 12.37 1.85 -10.53
CA ALA A 107 12.18 0.60 -11.28
C ALA A 107 13.48 -0.08 -11.77
N ALA A 108 14.66 0.40 -11.35
CA ALA A 108 15.94 -0.17 -11.78
C ALA A 108 16.09 -1.65 -11.36
N PRO A 109 16.79 -2.47 -12.15
CA PRO A 109 17.19 -3.81 -11.73
C PRO A 109 17.97 -3.78 -10.40
N GLY A 110 17.63 -4.68 -9.48
CA GLY A 110 18.31 -4.81 -8.19
C GLY A 110 17.84 -3.86 -7.08
N ASP A 111 16.83 -3.01 -7.32
CA ASP A 111 16.21 -2.23 -6.24
C ASP A 111 15.65 -3.14 -5.13
N SER A 112 15.92 -2.80 -3.87
CA SER A 112 15.60 -3.67 -2.74
C SER A 112 14.09 -3.87 -2.53
N ASN A 113 13.25 -2.89 -2.89
CA ASN A 113 11.80 -3.07 -2.84
C ASN A 113 11.31 -4.00 -3.94
N ILE A 114 11.95 -4.00 -5.11
CA ILE A 114 11.64 -4.98 -6.16
C ILE A 114 11.97 -6.39 -5.67
N GLU A 115 13.14 -6.60 -5.06
CA GLU A 115 13.54 -7.93 -4.58
C GLU A 115 12.66 -8.41 -3.41
N GLY A 116 12.40 -7.55 -2.42
CA GLY A 116 11.47 -7.88 -1.33
C GLY A 116 10.05 -8.18 -1.84
N PHE A 117 9.60 -7.47 -2.87
CA PHE A 117 8.31 -7.72 -3.51
C PHE A 117 8.27 -9.04 -4.26
N LYS A 118 9.32 -9.40 -5.02
CA LYS A 118 9.45 -10.71 -5.68
C LYS A 118 9.38 -11.85 -4.68
N ASP A 119 10.09 -11.74 -3.56
CA ASP A 119 10.06 -12.75 -2.50
C ASP A 119 8.65 -12.93 -1.94
N ASN A 120 7.93 -11.82 -1.71
CA ASN A 120 6.55 -11.89 -1.26
C ASN A 120 5.62 -12.53 -2.31
N LEU A 121 5.78 -12.22 -3.60
CA LEU A 121 5.00 -12.83 -4.68
C LEU A 121 5.27 -14.34 -4.81
N ALA A 122 6.53 -14.77 -4.67
CA ALA A 122 6.88 -16.19 -4.67
C ALA A 122 6.20 -16.94 -3.50
N LYS A 123 6.20 -16.33 -2.30
CA LYS A 123 5.52 -16.86 -1.11
C LYS A 123 3.99 -16.90 -1.32
N LEU A 124 3.39 -15.90 -1.97
CA LEU A 124 1.97 -15.91 -2.35
C LEU A 124 1.63 -17.01 -3.38
N GLY A 125 2.53 -17.28 -4.33
CA GLY A 125 2.39 -18.40 -5.27
C GLY A 125 2.25 -19.74 -4.54
N GLN A 126 3.11 -19.98 -3.55
CA GLN A 126 3.06 -21.20 -2.73
C GLN A 126 1.75 -21.30 -1.96
N ILE A 127 1.30 -20.20 -1.36
CA ILE A 127 0.03 -20.15 -0.63
C ILE A 127 -1.15 -20.47 -1.55
N GLU A 128 -1.21 -19.91 -2.76
CA GLU A 128 -2.26 -20.22 -3.72
C GLU A 128 -2.21 -21.67 -4.23
N SER A 129 -1.01 -22.24 -4.40
CA SER A 129 -0.82 -23.65 -4.74
C SER A 129 -1.36 -24.57 -3.64
N LEU A 130 -1.03 -24.29 -2.38
CA LEU A 130 -1.55 -25.03 -1.22
C LEU A 130 -3.07 -24.92 -1.10
N LEU A 131 -3.61 -23.70 -1.25
CA LEU A 131 -5.06 -23.46 -1.24
C LEU A 131 -5.78 -24.19 -2.37
N SER A 132 -5.19 -24.21 -3.56
CA SER A 132 -5.70 -24.92 -4.74
C SER A 132 -5.83 -26.42 -4.47
N GLN A 133 -4.80 -27.04 -3.89
CA GLN A 133 -4.80 -28.46 -3.52
C GLN A 133 -5.85 -28.77 -2.45
N ASN A 134 -5.88 -27.99 -1.37
CA ASN A 134 -6.81 -28.19 -0.25
C ASN A 134 -8.28 -28.02 -0.65
N LYS A 135 -8.58 -27.05 -1.51
CA LYS A 135 -9.94 -26.75 -1.99
C LYS A 135 -10.32 -27.48 -3.27
N LYS A 136 -9.41 -28.27 -3.86
CA LYS A 136 -9.60 -28.94 -5.16
C LYS A 136 -10.10 -28.00 -6.26
N ARG A 137 -9.52 -26.80 -6.31
CA ARG A 137 -9.81 -25.75 -7.32
C ARG A 137 -8.54 -25.39 -8.06
N GLN A 138 -8.62 -24.72 -9.20
CA GLN A 138 -7.45 -24.11 -9.83
C GLN A 138 -6.88 -22.99 -8.94
N ALA A 139 -5.54 -22.91 -8.84
CA ALA A 139 -4.85 -21.79 -8.20
C ALA A 139 -5.10 -20.49 -8.96
N ARG A 140 -5.19 -19.37 -8.25
CA ARG A 140 -5.12 -18.07 -8.93
C ARG A 140 -3.72 -17.89 -9.50
N LYS A 141 -3.60 -17.31 -10.69
CA LYS A 141 -2.31 -16.85 -11.20
C LYS A 141 -1.88 -15.60 -10.42
N VAL A 142 -0.72 -15.68 -9.77
CA VAL A 142 -0.17 -14.57 -8.99
C VAL A 142 0.49 -13.57 -9.94
N ILE A 143 0.00 -12.34 -9.90
CA ILE A 143 0.48 -11.22 -10.71
C ILE A 143 0.97 -10.14 -9.74
N GLY A 144 2.25 -9.78 -9.84
CA GLY A 144 2.81 -8.58 -9.24
C GLY A 144 2.84 -7.44 -10.23
N ILE A 145 2.53 -6.23 -9.78
CA ILE A 145 2.69 -5.00 -10.56
C ILE A 145 3.47 -4.02 -9.70
N TYR A 146 4.70 -3.74 -10.08
CA TYR A 146 5.53 -2.74 -9.42
C TYR A 146 5.35 -1.40 -10.12
N VAL A 147 4.87 -0.40 -9.37
CA VAL A 147 4.69 0.96 -9.88
C VAL A 147 5.91 1.77 -9.50
N GLY A 148 6.73 2.04 -10.52
CA GLY A 148 7.95 2.84 -10.44
C GLY A 148 7.69 4.32 -10.66
N TRP A 149 8.26 5.21 -9.86
CA TRP A 149 8.36 6.64 -10.16
C TRP A 149 9.72 7.15 -9.70
N ARG A 150 10.17 8.32 -10.18
CA ARG A 150 11.49 8.83 -9.81
C ARG A 150 11.40 9.60 -8.50
N GLY A 151 11.56 8.90 -7.38
CA GLY A 151 11.37 9.50 -6.05
C GLY A 151 12.49 10.45 -5.60
N GLU A 152 13.76 10.21 -5.97
CA GLU A 152 14.90 11.06 -5.63
C GLU A 152 15.33 11.92 -6.84
N SER A 153 15.33 13.25 -6.73
CA SER A 153 15.82 14.16 -7.79
C SER A 153 17.26 14.64 -7.61
N ILE A 154 17.78 14.63 -6.37
CA ILE A 154 19.09 15.17 -6.01
C ILE A 154 19.69 14.32 -4.88
N ASP A 155 20.75 13.57 -5.19
CA ASP A 155 21.56 12.80 -4.24
C ASP A 155 22.68 13.69 -3.65
N PHE A 156 22.30 14.68 -2.83
CA PHE A 156 23.26 15.48 -2.06
C PHE A 156 22.86 15.56 -0.59
N PRO A 157 23.72 15.13 0.37
CA PRO A 157 23.35 14.94 1.79
C PRO A 157 22.70 16.16 2.47
N GLY A 158 23.02 17.40 2.03
CA GLY A 158 22.46 18.63 2.59
C GLY A 158 21.21 19.19 1.90
N LEU A 159 20.82 18.65 0.73
CA LEU A 159 19.65 19.10 -0.04
C LEU A 159 18.55 18.01 -0.13
N ARG A 160 18.80 16.81 0.41
CA ARG A 160 17.81 15.70 0.49
C ARG A 160 16.51 16.09 1.20
N HIS A 161 16.57 17.03 2.15
CA HIS A 161 15.35 17.52 2.79
C HIS A 161 14.55 18.45 1.88
N LEU A 162 15.18 19.19 0.95
CA LEU A 162 14.47 20.04 -0.02
C LEU A 162 13.74 19.21 -1.07
N THR A 163 14.32 18.08 -1.51
CA THR A 163 13.63 17.17 -2.43
C THR A 163 12.44 16.48 -1.76
N PHE A 164 12.50 16.16 -0.47
CA PHE A 164 11.35 15.63 0.27
C PHE A 164 10.12 16.56 0.16
N TRP A 165 10.31 17.89 0.24
CA TRP A 165 9.24 18.89 0.15
C TRP A 165 8.63 19.01 -1.25
N ASP A 166 9.48 19.11 -2.28
CA ASP A 166 9.00 19.13 -3.67
C ASP A 166 8.24 17.85 -4.01
N ARG A 167 8.68 16.70 -3.46
CA ARG A 167 8.07 15.39 -3.69
C ARG A 167 6.76 15.19 -2.93
N LYS A 168 6.62 15.78 -1.74
CA LYS A 168 5.35 15.85 -1.03
C LYS A 168 4.31 16.63 -1.80
N ASN A 169 4.63 17.84 -2.26
CA ASN A 169 3.70 18.64 -3.06
C ASN A 169 3.37 17.94 -4.40
N THR A 170 4.35 17.28 -5.02
CA THR A 170 4.13 16.49 -6.25
C THR A 170 3.21 15.30 -6.03
N ALA A 171 3.38 14.60 -4.90
CA ALA A 171 2.43 13.61 -4.46
C ALA A 171 1.07 14.32 -4.33
N GLU A 172 0.87 15.23 -3.39
CA GLU A 172 -0.44 15.79 -3.04
C GLU A 172 -1.19 16.52 -4.17
N ASP A 173 -0.52 17.28 -5.05
CA ASP A 173 -1.20 18.29 -5.90
C ASP A 173 -1.42 17.92 -7.38
N VAL A 174 -0.58 17.10 -8.03
CA VAL A 174 -0.57 17.06 -9.52
C VAL A 174 -0.48 15.66 -10.14
N GLY A 175 -0.15 14.61 -9.38
CA GLY A 175 0.41 13.38 -9.97
C GLY A 175 -0.40 12.07 -10.01
N TYR A 176 -1.71 12.06 -9.77
CA TYR A 176 -2.37 10.76 -9.49
C TYR A 176 -3.20 10.15 -10.61
N LEU A 177 -3.45 10.87 -11.71
CA LEU A 177 -4.32 10.35 -12.76
C LEU A 177 -3.76 9.08 -13.42
N GLY A 178 -2.45 8.96 -13.61
CA GLY A 178 -1.83 7.75 -14.16
C GLY A 178 -2.00 6.51 -13.26
N ILE A 179 -1.88 6.71 -11.94
CA ILE A 179 -2.04 5.64 -10.94
C ILE A 179 -3.51 5.28 -10.77
N SER A 180 -4.40 6.27 -10.65
CA SER A 180 -5.84 6.03 -10.65
C SER A 180 -6.30 5.31 -11.92
N GLU A 181 -5.81 5.70 -13.10
CA GLU A 181 -6.08 5.01 -14.37
C GLU A 181 -5.66 3.53 -14.29
N LEU A 182 -4.42 3.27 -13.86
CA LEU A 182 -3.91 1.90 -13.69
C LEU A 182 -4.78 1.09 -12.73
N LEU A 183 -4.99 1.57 -11.51
CA LEU A 183 -5.68 0.83 -10.46
C LEU A 183 -7.15 0.54 -10.84
N LEU A 184 -7.85 1.50 -11.46
CA LEU A 184 -9.22 1.30 -11.95
C LEU A 184 -9.29 0.26 -13.09
N LYS A 185 -8.31 0.27 -14.02
CA LYS A 185 -8.26 -0.73 -15.09
C LYS A 185 -7.93 -2.13 -14.56
N LEU A 186 -7.06 -2.24 -13.56
CA LEU A 186 -6.77 -3.52 -12.90
C LEU A 186 -7.99 -4.07 -12.17
N GLU A 187 -8.75 -3.21 -11.50
CA GLU A 187 -10.01 -3.62 -10.87
C GLU A 187 -11.01 -4.16 -11.90
N GLN A 188 -11.17 -3.47 -13.04
CA GLN A 188 -12.01 -3.97 -14.13
C GLN A 188 -11.57 -5.36 -14.63
N ILE A 189 -10.26 -5.61 -14.72
CA ILE A 189 -9.72 -6.92 -15.11
C ILE A 189 -10.16 -8.02 -14.13
N THR A 190 -10.23 -7.72 -12.83
CA THR A 190 -10.70 -8.71 -11.84
C THR A 190 -12.16 -9.12 -12.05
N HIS A 191 -12.95 -8.34 -12.78
CA HIS A 191 -14.37 -8.60 -12.98
C HIS A 191 -14.70 -9.39 -14.26
N ILE A 192 -13.71 -9.66 -15.13
CA ILE A 192 -13.91 -10.30 -16.44
C ILE A 192 -14.64 -11.65 -16.33
N LYS A 193 -14.30 -12.47 -15.32
CA LYS A 193 -14.92 -13.78 -15.10
C LYS A 193 -16.10 -13.76 -14.13
N ASN A 194 -16.51 -12.60 -13.60
CA ASN A 194 -17.57 -12.55 -12.58
C ASN A 194 -18.95 -13.02 -13.07
N SER A 195 -19.20 -12.99 -14.38
CA SER A 195 -20.43 -13.52 -14.99
C SER A 195 -20.37 -15.04 -15.23
N GLN A 196 -19.20 -15.66 -15.10
CA GLN A 196 -19.06 -17.10 -15.19
C GLN A 196 -19.43 -17.73 -13.84
N GLN A 197 -19.99 -18.93 -13.87
CA GLN A 197 -20.42 -19.67 -12.67
C GLN A 197 -19.23 -20.24 -11.86
N ASP A 198 -18.04 -19.66 -12.03
CA ASP A 198 -16.85 -20.00 -11.26
C ASP A 198 -17.00 -19.47 -9.83
N SER A 199 -16.82 -20.36 -8.86
CA SER A 199 -16.84 -19.99 -7.44
C SER A 199 -15.62 -19.16 -7.04
N LEU A 200 -14.50 -19.31 -7.74
CA LEU A 200 -13.28 -18.55 -7.49
C LEU A 200 -13.26 -17.29 -8.34
N LYS A 201 -13.06 -16.15 -7.69
CA LYS A 201 -12.98 -14.84 -8.33
C LYS A 201 -11.54 -14.31 -8.29
N SER A 202 -11.20 -13.50 -9.29
CA SER A 202 -9.97 -12.71 -9.28
C SER A 202 -9.99 -11.69 -8.13
N ARG A 203 -8.80 -11.29 -7.67
CA ARG A 203 -8.60 -10.38 -6.54
C ARG A 203 -7.57 -9.32 -6.86
N LEU A 204 -7.77 -8.12 -6.33
CA LEU A 204 -6.87 -6.98 -6.41
C LEU A 204 -6.45 -6.53 -5.01
N ILE A 205 -5.15 -6.60 -4.75
CA ILE A 205 -4.49 -6.11 -3.55
C ILE A 205 -3.59 -4.95 -3.95
N ILE A 206 -3.64 -3.84 -3.21
CA ILE A 206 -2.84 -2.66 -3.49
C ILE A 206 -2.02 -2.33 -2.25
N ILE A 207 -0.70 -2.24 -2.40
CA ILE A 207 0.24 -1.95 -1.33
C ILE A 207 0.99 -0.67 -1.69
N GLY A 208 1.03 0.30 -0.78
CA GLY A 208 1.80 1.52 -0.93
C GLY A 208 2.71 1.77 0.27
N HIS A 209 3.98 2.07 0.04
CA HIS A 209 4.94 2.40 1.10
C HIS A 209 5.30 3.88 1.10
N SER A 210 5.41 4.51 2.26
CA SER A 210 5.92 5.89 2.38
C SER A 210 5.11 6.86 1.52
N PHE A 211 5.75 7.63 0.64
CA PHE A 211 5.07 8.43 -0.38
C PHE A 211 4.21 7.62 -1.34
N GLY A 212 4.61 6.41 -1.71
CA GLY A 212 3.76 5.47 -2.45
C GLY A 212 2.48 5.12 -1.69
N GLY A 213 2.52 5.13 -0.36
CA GLY A 213 1.33 5.00 0.50
C GLY A 213 0.38 6.19 0.40
N ALA A 214 0.92 7.42 0.43
CA ALA A 214 0.16 8.65 0.22
C ALA A 214 -0.49 8.67 -1.18
N VAL A 215 0.29 8.29 -2.20
CA VAL A 215 -0.14 8.16 -3.59
C VAL A 215 -1.32 7.20 -3.73
N VAL A 216 -1.21 6.00 -3.16
CA VAL A 216 -2.28 5.01 -3.18
C VAL A 216 -3.51 5.52 -2.43
N TYR A 217 -3.32 6.14 -1.26
CA TYR A 217 -4.44 6.69 -0.47
C TYR A 217 -5.20 7.75 -1.27
N ASN A 218 -4.50 8.71 -1.87
CA ASN A 218 -5.10 9.76 -2.68
C ASN A 218 -5.87 9.20 -3.89
N ALA A 219 -5.33 8.17 -4.55
CA ALA A 219 -6.02 7.51 -5.66
C ALA A 219 -7.28 6.72 -5.21
N ALA A 220 -7.33 6.25 -3.97
CA ALA A 220 -8.38 5.35 -3.48
C ALA A 220 -9.43 6.01 -2.56
N ALA A 221 -9.10 7.10 -1.86
CA ALA A 221 -9.90 7.64 -0.75
C ALA A 221 -11.32 8.03 -1.16
N GLN A 222 -11.47 8.76 -2.27
CA GLN A 222 -12.80 9.16 -2.78
C GLN A 222 -13.63 7.96 -3.23
N ILE A 223 -12.99 6.93 -3.79
CA ILE A 223 -13.66 5.69 -4.22
C ILE A 223 -14.13 4.91 -2.98
N LEU A 224 -13.26 4.76 -1.98
CA LEU A 224 -13.60 4.12 -0.70
C LEU A 224 -14.78 4.83 -0.02
N ALA A 225 -14.76 6.16 0.05
CA ALA A 225 -15.84 6.94 0.64
C ALA A 225 -17.16 6.77 -0.13
N SER A 226 -17.13 6.86 -1.46
CA SER A 226 -18.30 6.66 -2.32
C SER A 226 -18.92 5.26 -2.14
N ARG A 227 -18.10 4.21 -2.13
CA ARG A 227 -18.52 2.82 -1.95
C ARG A 227 -19.05 2.55 -0.55
N PHE A 228 -18.44 3.15 0.47
CA PHE A 228 -18.95 3.10 1.83
C PHE A 228 -20.36 3.69 1.94
N VAL A 229 -20.59 4.88 1.37
CA VAL A 229 -21.91 5.52 1.36
C VAL A 229 -22.93 4.69 0.59
N ASN A 230 -22.55 4.13 -0.56
CA ASN A 230 -23.42 3.28 -1.37
C ASN A 230 -23.81 1.97 -0.68
N SER A 231 -23.05 1.55 0.34
CA SER A 231 -23.31 0.37 1.18
C SER A 231 -24.31 0.63 2.34
N LYS A 232 -24.98 1.80 2.42
CA LYS A 232 -25.80 2.25 3.56
C LYS A 232 -27.32 1.93 3.46
N LYS A 233 -27.99 1.86 4.62
CA LYS A 233 -29.43 1.57 4.86
C LYS A 233 -30.38 2.42 4.00
N GLY A 234 -31.39 1.79 3.40
CA GLY A 234 -32.46 2.43 2.59
C GLY A 234 -32.60 1.85 1.18
N LYS A 235 -31.62 1.06 0.73
CA LYS A 235 -31.74 0.11 -0.39
C LYS A 235 -32.02 -1.27 0.22
N SER A 236 -32.78 -2.13 -0.45
CA SER A 236 -33.33 -3.39 0.07
C SER A 236 -32.32 -4.48 0.50
N TYR A 237 -31.04 -4.13 0.67
CA TYR A 237 -29.95 -5.01 1.09
C TYR A 237 -28.88 -4.23 1.88
N VAL A 238 -28.49 -4.72 3.05
CA VAL A 238 -27.34 -4.22 3.81
C VAL A 238 -26.15 -5.14 3.50
N GLY A 239 -25.32 -4.74 2.54
CA GLY A 239 -24.13 -5.51 2.14
C GLY A 239 -22.89 -5.24 3.00
N SER A 240 -21.84 -6.04 2.75
CA SER A 240 -20.48 -5.76 3.20
C SER A 240 -20.01 -4.42 2.59
N VAL A 241 -19.15 -3.68 3.31
CA VAL A 241 -18.59 -2.43 2.77
C VAL A 241 -17.75 -2.77 1.56
N GLU A 242 -18.11 -2.21 0.40
CA GLU A 242 -17.31 -2.31 -0.81
C GLU A 242 -16.01 -1.49 -0.64
N GLY A 243 -14.85 -2.14 -0.83
CA GLY A 243 -13.53 -1.49 -0.80
C GLY A 243 -13.12 -0.99 -2.20
N PHE A 244 -11.87 -0.56 -2.37
CA PHE A 244 -11.24 -0.37 -3.69
C PHE A 244 -10.32 -1.56 -3.95
N GLY A 245 -10.59 -2.35 -5.00
CA GLY A 245 -10.14 -3.73 -5.02
C GLY A 245 -10.67 -4.50 -3.81
N ASP A 246 -9.91 -5.50 -3.36
CA ASP A 246 -10.28 -6.35 -2.23
C ASP A 246 -9.59 -5.92 -0.92
N LEU A 247 -8.37 -5.37 -1.02
CA LEU A 247 -7.58 -4.87 0.12
C LEU A 247 -6.59 -3.78 -0.32
N VAL A 248 -6.54 -2.68 0.44
CA VAL A 248 -5.48 -1.68 0.37
C VAL A 248 -4.62 -1.76 1.63
N VAL A 249 -3.30 -1.82 1.49
CA VAL A 249 -2.33 -1.84 2.58
C VAL A 249 -1.37 -0.66 2.44
N LEU A 250 -1.28 0.18 3.46
CA LEU A 250 -0.37 1.32 3.47
C LEU A 250 0.70 1.10 4.54
N LEU A 251 1.97 1.10 4.15
CA LEU A 251 3.11 0.85 5.03
C LEU A 251 3.84 2.17 5.29
N ASN A 252 3.94 2.58 6.55
CA ASN A 252 4.56 3.84 6.96
C ASN A 252 4.15 5.02 6.06
N PRO A 253 2.85 5.24 5.78
CA PRO A 253 2.45 6.20 4.76
C PRO A 253 2.75 7.64 5.17
N ALA A 254 3.29 8.41 4.22
CA ALA A 254 3.74 9.78 4.45
C ALA A 254 2.66 10.82 4.08
N PHE A 255 1.51 10.78 4.76
CA PHE A 255 0.44 11.79 4.62
C PHE A 255 -0.24 12.10 5.96
N GLU A 256 -0.90 13.27 6.05
CA GLU A 256 -1.47 13.84 7.26
C GLU A 256 -2.59 12.98 7.84
N ALA A 257 -2.64 12.89 9.17
CA ALA A 257 -3.80 12.31 9.86
C ALA A 257 -5.08 13.09 9.55
N LEU A 258 -4.98 14.41 9.35
CA LEU A 258 -6.10 15.26 8.95
C LEU A 258 -6.70 14.84 7.60
N GLN A 259 -5.87 14.36 6.67
CA GLN A 259 -6.34 13.88 5.37
C GLN A 259 -7.18 12.59 5.50
N PHE A 260 -6.88 11.74 6.49
CA PHE A 260 -7.65 10.53 6.78
C PHE A 260 -8.95 10.77 7.54
N ALA A 261 -9.00 11.85 8.33
CA ALA A 261 -10.08 12.11 9.28
C ALA A 261 -11.50 12.06 8.66
N PRO A 262 -11.76 12.56 7.44
CA PRO A 262 -13.09 12.45 6.82
C PRO A 262 -13.51 10.99 6.53
N LEU A 263 -12.59 10.14 6.09
CA LEU A 263 -12.89 8.72 5.83
C LEU A 263 -13.11 7.97 7.15
N TYR A 264 -12.31 8.28 8.17
CA TYR A 264 -12.50 7.74 9.52
C TYR A 264 -13.88 8.09 10.07
N ASP A 265 -14.26 9.36 10.01
CA ASP A 265 -15.56 9.85 10.47
C ASP A 265 -16.73 9.19 9.74
N LEU A 266 -16.63 9.10 8.40
CA LEU A 266 -17.62 8.41 7.58
C LEU A 266 -17.80 6.96 8.04
N ALA A 267 -16.70 6.27 8.33
CA ALA A 267 -16.73 4.92 8.88
C ALA A 267 -17.45 4.89 10.23
N GLN A 268 -17.06 5.75 11.18
CA GLN A 268 -17.67 5.76 12.52
C GLN A 268 -19.17 6.06 12.50
N SER A 269 -19.68 6.77 11.49
CA SER A 269 -21.12 7.05 11.32
C SER A 269 -22.01 5.79 11.17
N ARG A 270 -21.45 4.62 10.84
CA ARG A 270 -22.21 3.37 10.65
C ARG A 270 -22.39 2.58 11.95
N CYS A 271 -21.53 2.80 12.95
CA CYS A 271 -21.60 2.24 14.31
C CYS A 271 -21.55 0.70 14.45
N SER A 272 -21.71 -0.08 13.38
CA SER A 272 -21.72 -1.54 13.40
C SER A 272 -21.45 -2.14 12.02
N TYR A 273 -20.71 -3.25 11.99
CA TYR A 273 -20.22 -3.89 10.78
C TYR A 273 -20.48 -5.41 10.72
N PRO A 274 -21.72 -5.88 10.92
CA PRO A 274 -22.02 -7.32 11.04
C PRO A 274 -21.69 -8.12 9.78
N PHE A 275 -21.59 -7.45 8.62
CA PHE A 275 -21.29 -8.05 7.33
C PHE A 275 -19.87 -7.76 6.82
N SER A 276 -19.12 -6.85 7.45
CA SER A 276 -17.75 -6.55 7.01
C SER A 276 -16.80 -7.54 7.66
N LYS A 277 -16.78 -8.78 7.17
CA LYS A 277 -15.99 -9.88 7.76
C LYS A 277 -14.50 -9.82 7.38
N GLN A 278 -14.09 -8.80 6.63
CA GLN A 278 -12.77 -8.63 6.03
C GLN A 278 -12.35 -7.15 6.08
N PRO A 279 -11.05 -6.86 6.28
CA PRO A 279 -10.53 -5.50 6.15
C PRO A 279 -10.53 -5.05 4.68
N ARG A 280 -10.75 -3.76 4.45
CA ARG A 280 -10.67 -3.09 3.15
C ARG A 280 -9.48 -2.13 3.05
N LEU A 281 -9.10 -1.54 4.18
CA LEU A 281 -7.91 -0.70 4.30
C LEU A 281 -7.18 -1.07 5.59
N ALA A 282 -5.89 -1.38 5.48
CA ALA A 282 -4.99 -1.56 6.62
C ALA A 282 -3.82 -0.59 6.49
N VAL A 283 -3.69 0.32 7.43
CA VAL A 283 -2.54 1.21 7.56
C VAL A 283 -1.65 0.64 8.66
N LEU A 284 -0.38 0.38 8.35
CA LEU A 284 0.59 -0.18 9.28
C LEU A 284 1.75 0.80 9.41
N THR A 285 1.99 1.30 10.62
CA THR A 285 3.06 2.26 10.88
C THR A 285 3.93 1.80 12.03
N SER A 286 5.25 1.81 11.86
CA SER A 286 6.19 1.46 12.91
C SER A 286 6.16 2.52 14.00
N GLU A 287 6.20 2.11 15.27
CA GLU A 287 6.35 3.04 16.38
C GLU A 287 7.69 3.81 16.34
N THR A 288 8.71 3.23 15.67
CA THR A 288 10.05 3.82 15.46
C THR A 288 10.22 4.49 14.10
N ASP A 289 9.15 4.74 13.33
CA ASP A 289 9.23 5.51 12.08
C ASP A 289 9.52 7.01 12.32
N TYR A 290 10.75 7.31 12.69
CA TYR A 290 11.22 8.66 12.97
C TYR A 290 11.26 9.54 11.72
N ALA A 291 11.34 8.96 10.51
CA ALA A 291 11.32 9.71 9.27
C ALA A 291 9.96 10.38 9.08
N SER A 292 8.87 9.62 9.23
CA SER A 292 7.50 10.18 9.19
C SER A 292 7.21 11.06 10.41
N LYS A 293 7.75 10.72 11.59
CA LYS A 293 7.48 11.47 12.83
C LYS A 293 8.11 12.87 12.87
N TYR A 294 9.35 13.02 12.37
CA TYR A 294 10.08 14.29 12.50
C TYR A 294 10.22 15.06 11.19
N ALA A 295 10.51 14.39 10.07
CA ALA A 295 10.69 15.09 8.80
C ALA A 295 9.38 15.75 8.37
N PHE A 296 8.27 15.03 8.51
CA PHE A 296 6.92 15.52 8.18
C PHE A 296 6.47 16.70 9.06
N TRP A 297 6.69 16.59 10.38
CA TRP A 297 6.35 17.62 11.35
C TRP A 297 7.09 18.94 11.07
N VAL A 298 8.40 18.89 10.79
CA VAL A 298 9.22 20.09 10.63
C VAL A 298 8.72 20.97 9.48
N GLY A 299 8.42 20.44 8.30
CA GLY A 299 7.98 21.31 7.21
C GLY A 299 6.49 21.60 7.15
N ARG A 300 5.61 20.79 7.76
CA ARG A 300 4.22 21.23 7.96
C ARG A 300 4.14 22.41 8.91
N VAL A 301 4.95 22.45 9.98
CA VAL A 301 4.99 23.60 10.90
C VAL A 301 5.28 24.91 10.16
N PHE A 302 6.12 24.92 9.12
CA PHE A 302 6.41 26.13 8.35
C PHE A 302 5.36 26.44 7.27
N SER A 303 4.69 25.43 6.69
CA SER A 303 3.67 25.63 5.66
C SER A 303 2.28 25.99 6.22
N SER A 304 1.92 25.52 7.43
CA SER A 304 0.60 25.75 8.05
C SER A 304 0.53 26.93 9.02
N LEU A 305 1.57 27.78 9.11
CA LEU A 305 1.60 28.96 10.01
C LEU A 305 0.45 29.95 9.81
N PHE A 306 -0.20 29.95 8.63
CA PHE A 306 -1.32 30.83 8.29
C PHE A 306 -2.64 30.07 8.11
N GLU A 307 -2.68 28.76 8.39
CA GLU A 307 -3.91 27.97 8.35
C GLU A 307 -4.68 28.09 9.66
N SER A 308 -6.01 28.16 9.60
CA SER A 308 -6.86 28.19 10.79
C SER A 308 -7.23 26.76 11.20
N HIS A 309 -6.76 26.31 12.36
CA HIS A 309 -7.10 25.00 12.92
C HIS A 309 -8.05 25.13 14.11
N LYS A 310 -8.93 24.15 14.30
CA LYS A 310 -9.80 24.03 15.47
C LYS A 310 -9.67 22.65 16.10
N THR A 311 -10.01 22.56 17.38
CA THR A 311 -10.22 21.26 18.02
C THR A 311 -11.66 20.83 17.77
N ILE A 312 -11.82 19.70 17.10
CA ILE A 312 -13.10 19.06 16.87
C ILE A 312 -13.34 18.04 17.99
N VAL A 313 -14.49 18.13 18.64
CA VAL A 313 -14.97 17.12 19.59
C VAL A 313 -16.21 16.48 18.99
N ARG A 314 -16.19 15.16 18.82
CA ARG A 314 -17.33 14.39 18.29
C ARG A 314 -17.70 13.27 19.22
N GLU A 315 -19.00 13.12 19.41
CA GLU A 315 -19.59 11.92 19.99
C GLU A 315 -19.93 10.95 18.87
N GLU A 316 -19.34 9.76 18.92
CA GLU A 316 -19.51 8.71 17.93
C GLU A 316 -20.44 7.63 18.49
N CYS A 317 -21.26 7.05 17.63
CA CYS A 317 -22.12 5.92 17.96
C CYS A 317 -23.06 6.19 19.14
N ASP A 318 -23.84 7.27 19.03
CA ASP A 318 -24.81 7.68 20.04
C ASP A 318 -24.17 7.91 21.42
N GLY A 319 -23.00 8.57 21.44
CA GLY A 319 -22.29 8.93 22.67
C GLY A 319 -21.44 7.82 23.28
N LYS A 320 -21.36 6.64 22.65
CA LYS A 320 -20.54 5.51 23.16
C LYS A 320 -19.05 5.79 23.11
N ARG A 321 -18.61 6.63 22.18
CA ARG A 321 -17.19 6.96 21.97
C ARG A 321 -17.03 8.45 21.74
N LYS A 322 -15.89 8.98 22.14
CA LYS A 322 -15.55 10.40 21.99
C LYS A 322 -14.26 10.51 21.20
N LEU A 323 -14.32 11.19 20.05
CA LEU A 323 -13.16 11.59 19.28
C LEU A 323 -12.83 13.04 19.63
N ILE A 324 -11.59 13.28 20.06
CA ILE A 324 -11.02 14.61 20.20
C ILE A 324 -9.92 14.68 19.14
N LEU A 325 -10.13 15.56 18.16
CA LEU A 325 -9.22 15.76 17.04
C LEU A 325 -8.78 17.22 17.04
N ASP A 326 -7.52 17.46 17.39
CA ASP A 326 -6.88 18.75 17.16
C ASP A 326 -6.45 18.80 15.69
N GLU A 327 -7.08 19.65 14.89
CA GLU A 327 -6.80 19.71 13.45
C GLU A 327 -5.35 20.10 13.17
N GLY A 328 -4.73 20.93 14.02
CA GLY A 328 -3.34 21.32 13.82
C GLY A 328 -2.37 20.19 14.17
N GLU A 329 -2.65 19.42 15.23
CA GLU A 329 -1.88 18.22 15.55
C GLU A 329 -2.06 17.14 14.48
N ALA A 330 -3.29 16.93 13.99
CA ALA A 330 -3.58 15.98 12.93
C ALA A 330 -2.94 16.37 11.59
N ASP A 331 -2.75 17.66 11.34
CA ASP A 331 -2.07 18.19 10.16
C ASP A 331 -0.54 18.06 10.24
N ARG A 332 0.03 18.16 11.45
CA ARG A 332 1.48 18.07 11.66
C ARG A 332 2.01 16.65 11.84
N ASN A 333 1.13 15.68 12.08
CA ASN A 333 1.50 14.28 12.26
C ASN A 333 0.97 13.43 11.10
N THR A 334 1.73 12.41 10.72
CA THR A 334 1.22 11.40 9.80
C THR A 334 0.14 10.56 10.48
N ILE A 335 -0.72 9.93 9.69
CA ILE A 335 -1.81 9.07 10.16
C ILE A 335 -1.37 8.02 11.20
N GLY A 336 -0.16 7.48 11.06
CA GLY A 336 0.38 6.45 11.94
C GLY A 336 0.96 6.96 13.26
N HIS A 337 1.15 8.28 13.40
CA HIS A 337 1.68 8.91 14.61
C HIS A 337 0.67 9.87 15.25
N PHE A 338 -0.61 9.75 14.91
CA PHE A 338 -1.69 10.53 15.52
C PHE A 338 -2.60 9.60 16.35
N PRO A 339 -2.34 9.46 17.66
CA PRO A 339 -3.01 8.49 18.53
C PRO A 339 -4.54 8.48 18.48
N PRO A 340 -5.25 9.63 18.29
CA PRO A 340 -6.70 9.61 18.19
C PRO A 340 -7.26 8.73 17.07
N LEU A 341 -6.49 8.49 16.01
CA LEU A 341 -6.89 7.67 14.86
C LEU A 341 -6.24 6.28 14.83
N ILE A 342 -5.37 5.93 15.78
CA ILE A 342 -4.76 4.59 15.87
C ILE A 342 -5.76 3.63 16.50
N THR A 343 -6.12 2.60 15.75
CA THR A 343 -7.24 1.70 16.09
C THR A 343 -6.79 0.37 16.67
N HIS A 344 -5.58 -0.07 16.31
CA HIS A 344 -5.04 -1.37 16.67
C HIS A 344 -3.54 -1.26 16.94
N ARG A 345 -3.00 -2.25 17.65
CA ARG A 345 -1.56 -2.45 17.83
C ARG A 345 -1.16 -3.87 17.43
N LEU A 346 -0.07 -4.00 16.68
CA LEU A 346 0.53 -5.26 16.26
C LEU A 346 1.85 -5.47 17.00
N THR A 347 1.95 -6.54 17.78
CA THR A 347 3.13 -6.89 18.60
C THR A 347 3.55 -8.34 18.38
N LYS A 348 4.78 -8.70 18.74
CA LYS A 348 5.17 -10.12 18.80
C LYS A 348 4.43 -10.83 19.93
N ALA A 349 4.05 -12.07 19.69
CA ALA A 349 3.45 -12.93 20.71
C ALA A 349 4.51 -13.28 21.76
N THR A 350 4.20 -13.08 23.04
CA THR A 350 5.07 -13.52 24.14
C THR A 350 4.98 -15.03 24.31
N ASN A 351 6.13 -15.69 24.56
CA ASN A 351 6.35 -17.15 24.66
C ASN A 351 5.09 -18.02 24.87
N GLY A 352 4.76 -18.80 23.85
CA GLY A 352 3.83 -19.92 23.89
C GLY A 352 3.95 -20.70 22.59
N ASP A 353 3.92 -22.02 22.67
CA ASP A 353 4.13 -23.00 21.59
C ASP A 353 3.75 -22.42 20.22
N LYS A 354 4.62 -22.55 19.21
CA LYS A 354 4.36 -22.11 17.83
C LYS A 354 3.02 -22.70 17.43
N THR A 355 1.92 -21.97 17.58
CA THR A 355 0.62 -22.40 17.08
C THR A 355 0.82 -22.43 15.59
N ALA A 356 0.96 -23.67 15.09
CA ALA A 356 1.30 -23.98 13.73
C ALA A 356 0.54 -23.05 12.79
N ASN A 357 1.28 -22.40 11.89
CA ASN A 357 0.82 -21.65 10.72
C ASN A 357 -0.68 -21.83 10.56
N THR A 358 -1.47 -20.86 11.02
CA THR A 358 -2.92 -21.04 11.05
C THR A 358 -3.33 -21.37 9.62
N GLU A 359 -3.71 -22.63 9.38
CA GLU A 359 -4.05 -23.11 8.05
C GLU A 359 -4.99 -22.07 7.44
N PRO A 360 -4.77 -21.64 6.18
CA PRO A 360 -5.57 -20.58 5.57
C PRO A 360 -7.08 -20.75 5.81
N ASP A 361 -7.58 -21.98 5.83
CA ASP A 361 -8.99 -22.31 6.06
C ASP A 361 -9.53 -21.95 7.45
N LYS A 362 -8.69 -21.94 8.49
CA LYS A 362 -9.07 -21.58 9.86
C LYS A 362 -8.98 -20.08 10.11
N LEU A 363 -8.34 -19.34 9.21
CA LEU A 363 -8.04 -17.93 9.36
C LEU A 363 -9.30 -17.05 9.42
N SER A 364 -10.28 -17.31 8.55
CA SER A 364 -11.59 -16.61 8.60
C SER A 364 -12.32 -16.82 9.92
N ALA A 365 -12.27 -18.03 10.48
CA ALA A 365 -12.91 -18.33 11.76
C ALA A 365 -12.19 -17.64 12.92
N LEU A 366 -10.87 -17.57 12.86
CA LEU A 366 -10.05 -16.85 13.83
C LEU A 366 -10.28 -15.33 13.77
N TRP A 367 -10.29 -14.73 12.57
CA TRP A 367 -10.57 -13.31 12.36
C TRP A 367 -11.94 -12.90 12.91
N ARG A 368 -12.96 -13.76 12.75
CA ARG A 368 -14.30 -13.53 13.31
C ARG A 368 -14.35 -13.50 14.84
N ARG A 369 -13.31 -13.95 15.55
CA ARG A 369 -13.23 -13.84 17.01
C ARG A 369 -12.83 -12.45 17.48
N GLN A 370 -12.57 -11.50 16.58
CA GLN A 370 -12.34 -10.11 16.96
C GLN A 370 -13.58 -9.50 17.62
N TRP A 371 -13.37 -8.83 18.74
CA TRP A 371 -14.34 -7.99 19.43
C TRP A 371 -13.59 -6.80 20.03
N GLN A 372 -14.33 -5.82 20.55
CA GLN A 372 -13.75 -4.60 21.09
C GLN A 372 -12.79 -4.90 22.26
N GLY A 373 -11.56 -4.40 22.20
CA GLY A 373 -10.51 -4.65 23.19
C GLY A 373 -9.84 -6.03 23.10
N ALA A 374 -10.18 -6.85 22.10
CA ALA A 374 -9.62 -8.19 21.97
C ALA A 374 -8.17 -8.17 21.47
N THR A 375 -7.34 -9.04 22.05
CA THR A 375 -6.04 -9.43 21.48
C THR A 375 -6.19 -10.78 20.80
N ILE A 376 -5.96 -10.83 19.49
CA ILE A 376 -6.02 -12.06 18.70
C ILE A 376 -4.63 -12.40 18.17
N ARG A 377 -4.18 -13.62 18.47
CA ARG A 377 -2.88 -14.14 18.02
C ARG A 377 -3.00 -14.82 16.65
N TYR A 378 -2.08 -14.48 15.76
CA TYR A 378 -1.92 -15.07 14.43
C TYR A 378 -0.48 -15.59 14.30
N GLY A 379 -0.22 -16.85 14.64
CA GLY A 379 1.14 -17.39 14.61
C GLY A 379 2.06 -16.69 15.64
N ALA A 380 3.07 -15.98 15.15
CA ALA A 380 4.07 -15.28 15.98
C ALA A 380 3.69 -13.83 16.34
N ILE A 381 2.56 -13.32 15.86
CA ILE A 381 2.12 -11.93 16.04
C ILE A 381 0.76 -11.86 16.73
N GLU A 382 0.51 -10.76 17.43
CA GLU A 382 -0.72 -10.46 18.15
C GLU A 382 -1.27 -9.11 17.70
N LEU A 383 -2.55 -9.10 17.31
CA LEU A 383 -3.28 -7.89 16.94
C LEU A 383 -4.26 -7.54 18.06
N THR A 384 -4.06 -6.37 18.67
CA THR A 384 -4.89 -5.85 19.76
C THR A 384 -5.76 -4.69 19.27
N ASP A 385 -7.07 -4.77 19.48
CA ASP A 385 -8.01 -3.66 19.27
C ASP A 385 -7.89 -2.64 20.41
N LEU A 386 -7.75 -1.35 20.08
CA LEU A 386 -7.57 -0.25 21.06
C LEU A 386 -8.88 0.45 21.42
N GLU A 387 -10.03 -0.21 21.15
CA GLU A 387 -11.36 0.28 21.48
C GLU A 387 -11.75 1.62 20.84
N LYS A 388 -11.01 2.03 19.80
CA LYS A 388 -11.29 3.26 19.04
C LYS A 388 -12.36 3.07 17.99
N THR A 389 -12.52 1.85 17.47
CA THR A 389 -13.48 1.52 16.41
C THR A 389 -14.49 0.47 16.86
N ALA A 390 -15.64 0.40 16.18
CA ALA A 390 -16.55 -0.72 16.36
C ALA A 390 -15.89 -2.00 15.82
N ALA A 391 -16.19 -3.15 16.44
CA ALA A 391 -15.72 -4.45 15.96
C ALA A 391 -16.05 -4.65 14.47
N TYR A 392 -15.12 -5.28 13.75
CA TYR A 392 -15.19 -5.52 12.31
C TYR A 392 -15.20 -4.25 11.44
N SER A 393 -14.67 -3.14 11.96
CA SER A 393 -14.39 -1.96 11.13
C SER A 393 -13.57 -2.37 9.90
N PRO A 394 -13.98 -2.01 8.68
CA PRO A 394 -13.26 -2.36 7.46
C PRO A 394 -11.94 -1.58 7.32
N TYR A 395 -11.76 -0.51 8.09
CA TYR A 395 -10.57 0.33 8.06
C TYR A 395 -9.82 0.18 9.38
N LEU A 396 -8.57 -0.26 9.27
CA LEU A 396 -7.65 -0.48 10.37
C LEU A 396 -6.48 0.51 10.23
N ASN A 397 -6.21 1.25 11.29
CA ASN A 397 -4.95 1.98 11.47
C ASN A 397 -4.19 1.32 12.62
N ILE A 398 -3.05 0.71 12.30
CA ILE A 398 -2.33 -0.26 13.10
C ILE A 398 -0.94 0.30 13.40
N GLU A 399 -0.66 0.54 14.67
CA GLU A 399 0.70 0.77 15.16
C GLU A 399 1.43 -0.58 15.25
N VAL A 400 2.65 -0.65 14.74
CA VAL A 400 3.46 -1.87 14.65
C VAL A 400 4.69 -1.70 15.55
N SER A 401 4.94 -2.68 16.43
CA SER A 401 6.10 -2.69 17.31
C SER A 401 7.42 -2.74 16.53
N GLU A 402 8.48 -2.14 17.08
CA GLU A 402 9.83 -2.17 16.50
C GLU A 402 10.36 -3.59 16.25
N GLU A 403 9.93 -4.57 17.05
CA GLU A 403 10.32 -5.98 16.89
C GLU A 403 9.81 -6.63 15.59
N ILE A 404 8.79 -6.05 14.96
CA ILE A 404 8.15 -6.53 13.72
C ILE A 404 8.57 -5.67 12.53
N MET A 405 8.62 -4.35 12.71
CA MET A 405 8.99 -3.39 11.67
C MET A 405 9.79 -2.27 12.33
N ASP A 406 11.10 -2.23 12.14
CA ASP A 406 11.95 -1.20 12.72
C ASP A 406 12.16 -0.04 11.74
N GLY A 407 11.67 1.13 12.13
CA GLY A 407 11.82 2.36 11.37
C GLY A 407 11.00 2.39 10.08
N HIS A 408 11.49 3.18 9.13
CA HIS A 408 10.72 3.56 7.95
C HIS A 408 10.75 2.53 6.82
N ASN A 409 11.89 1.85 6.64
CA ASN A 409 12.19 1.07 5.43
C ASN A 409 12.19 -0.45 5.66
N ASP A 410 12.06 -0.93 6.89
CA ASP A 410 12.06 -2.36 7.22
C ASP A 410 10.69 -3.02 6.93
N ILE A 411 10.20 -2.83 5.71
CA ILE A 411 8.84 -3.15 5.29
C ILE A 411 8.69 -4.53 4.69
N PHE A 412 9.74 -5.35 4.70
CA PHE A 412 9.74 -6.71 4.14
C PHE A 412 10.20 -7.78 5.14
N THR A 413 10.19 -7.48 6.44
CA THR A 413 10.46 -8.48 7.49
C THR A 413 9.51 -9.67 7.37
N ASP A 414 9.98 -10.85 7.78
CA ASP A 414 9.16 -12.06 7.67
C ASP A 414 7.87 -11.98 8.49
N ASP A 415 7.92 -11.42 9.71
CA ASP A 415 6.76 -11.26 10.59
C ASP A 415 5.71 -10.29 10.01
N LEU A 416 6.16 -9.13 9.51
CA LEU A 416 5.27 -8.15 8.88
C LEU A 416 4.64 -8.74 7.61
N MET A 417 5.44 -9.37 6.75
CA MET A 417 4.93 -9.95 5.52
C MET A 417 4.03 -11.16 5.77
N GLU A 418 4.23 -11.91 6.85
CA GLU A 418 3.30 -12.97 7.26
C GLU A 418 1.94 -12.37 7.59
N PHE A 419 1.89 -11.28 8.37
CA PHE A 419 0.65 -10.56 8.65
C PHE A 419 -0.02 -10.04 7.37
N ILE A 420 0.72 -9.42 6.46
CA ILE A 420 0.15 -8.89 5.21
C ILE A 420 -0.39 -10.03 4.34
N ARG A 421 0.35 -11.14 4.18
CA ARG A 421 -0.13 -12.31 3.43
C ARG A 421 -1.39 -12.88 4.07
N MET A 422 -1.50 -12.88 5.39
CA MET A 422 -2.69 -13.26 6.11
C MET A 422 -3.89 -12.36 5.75
N LEU A 423 -3.72 -11.03 5.76
CA LEU A 423 -4.76 -10.08 5.33
C LEU A 423 -5.16 -10.29 3.85
N ILE A 424 -4.19 -10.57 2.98
CA ILE A 424 -4.42 -10.89 1.57
C ILE A 424 -5.29 -12.13 1.46
N VAL A 425 -4.90 -13.22 2.12
CA VAL A 425 -5.65 -14.48 2.12
C VAL A 425 -7.07 -14.27 2.64
N LEU A 426 -7.24 -13.55 3.75
CA LEU A 426 -8.54 -13.20 4.31
C LEU A 426 -9.43 -12.46 3.31
N SER A 427 -8.90 -11.42 2.68
CA SER A 427 -9.62 -10.59 1.71
C SER A 427 -9.89 -11.34 0.40
N ALA A 428 -9.05 -12.32 0.10
CA ALA A 428 -9.13 -13.14 -1.10
C ALA A 428 -10.11 -14.32 -0.97
N MET A 429 -10.61 -14.63 0.24
CA MET A 429 -11.65 -15.62 0.45
C MET A 429 -13.00 -15.11 -0.06
N THR A 430 -13.79 -16.00 -0.65
CA THR A 430 -15.21 -15.74 -0.94
C THR A 430 -16.00 -15.82 0.35
N GLU A 431 -16.90 -14.84 0.56
CA GLU A 431 -17.78 -14.77 1.74
C GLU A 431 -18.70 -15.98 1.91
#